data_AF-A0A1C5WC20-F1
#
_entry.id   AF-A0A1C5WC20-F1
#
_cell.length_a   1.000
_cell.length_b   1.000
_cell.length_c   1.000
_cell.angle_alpha   90.00
_cell.angle_beta   90.00
_cell.angle_gamma   90.00
#
_symmetry.space_group_name_H-M   'P 1'
#
loop_
_entity.id
_entity.type
_entity.pdbx_description
1 polymer ?
#
loop_
_entity_poly.entity_id
_entity_poly.type
_entity_poly.pdbx_seq_one_letter_code
_entity_poly.pdbx_strand_id
1 'polypeptide(L)'
;MKAIGITDFKIRSLYLVKYLMLAVVGAAIGFLASIPFGNMLLQSVTENMMLGNSHAITVNFMGAVIVIAVTIWFAYRCTGKVKKLTPVDAIRNGQSGERFKKKSIYRLGKSRFNSTWYLAVNDILSSPRRFLTIILSFFLCSVFMLGVVITTDTMKSKNLITTFGKESDVYISDVSQAMGNMAGKTRADLAKELDDLAEELTEEGMPSEMSVEIQYTIKINFHSFI
;
A
#
# COMPACT_ATOMS: atom_id res chain seq x y z
N MET A 1 25.27 -12.69 -29.13
CA MET A 1 25.99 -13.47 -28.10
C MET A 1 26.13 -14.94 -28.50
N LYS A 2 25.05 -15.70 -28.70
CA LYS A 2 25.16 -17.11 -29.13
C LYS A 2 25.86 -17.30 -30.49
N ALA A 3 25.63 -16.40 -31.45
CA ALA A 3 26.31 -16.40 -32.75
C ALA A 3 27.84 -16.19 -32.67
N ILE A 4 28.35 -15.66 -31.56
CA ILE A 4 29.79 -15.42 -31.31
C ILE A 4 30.37 -16.57 -30.45
N GLY A 5 29.63 -17.67 -30.26
CA GLY A 5 30.10 -18.85 -29.52
C GLY A 5 29.95 -18.78 -27.98
N ILE A 6 29.28 -17.77 -27.43
CA ILE A 6 29.05 -17.68 -25.99
C ILE A 6 28.00 -18.71 -25.56
N THR A 7 28.33 -19.53 -24.56
CA THR A 7 27.42 -20.54 -24.01
C THR A 7 26.22 -19.91 -23.30
N ASP A 8 25.08 -20.60 -23.33
CA ASP A 8 23.83 -20.15 -22.70
C ASP A 8 23.99 -19.85 -21.20
N PHE A 9 24.87 -20.60 -20.52
CA PHE A 9 25.18 -20.39 -19.10
C PHE A 9 25.89 -19.05 -18.87
N LYS A 10 26.90 -18.71 -19.68
CA LYS A 10 27.62 -17.42 -19.59
C LYS A 10 26.68 -16.25 -19.86
N ILE A 11 25.79 -16.37 -20.85
CA ILE A 11 24.78 -15.33 -21.14
C ILE A 11 23.88 -15.13 -19.91
N ARG A 12 23.36 -16.22 -19.35
CA ARG A 12 22.47 -16.17 -18.19
C ARG A 12 23.13 -15.57 -16.96
N SER A 13 24.36 -16.00 -16.64
CA SER A 13 25.14 -15.49 -15.52
C SER A 13 25.40 -13.99 -15.67
N LEU A 14 25.75 -13.52 -16.88
CA LEU A 14 25.94 -12.10 -17.17
C LEU A 14 24.69 -11.26 -16.84
N TYR A 15 23.50 -11.72 -17.24
CA TYR A 15 22.27 -11.02 -16.91
C TYR A 15 21.94 -11.08 -15.42
N LEU A 16 22.11 -12.24 -14.78
CA LEU A 16 21.87 -12.40 -13.34
C LEU A 16 22.74 -11.47 -12.50
N VAL A 17 24.02 -11.32 -12.82
CA VAL A 17 24.92 -10.40 -12.11
C VAL A 17 24.48 -8.94 -12.28
N LYS A 18 24.04 -8.54 -13.49
CA LYS A 18 23.50 -7.19 -13.70
C LYS A 18 22.26 -6.92 -12.84
N TYR A 19 21.33 -7.88 -12.78
CA TYR A 19 20.13 -7.75 -11.96
C TYR A 19 20.44 -7.82 -10.46
N LEU A 20 21.44 -8.60 -10.05
CA LEU A 20 21.91 -8.64 -8.67
C LEU A 20 22.44 -7.27 -8.23
N MET A 21 23.31 -6.64 -9.03
CA MET A 21 23.85 -5.31 -8.73
C MET A 21 22.73 -4.28 -8.59
N LEU A 22 21.75 -4.30 -9.51
CA LEU A 22 20.56 -3.43 -9.43
C LEU A 22 19.74 -3.69 -8.17
N ALA A 23 19.54 -4.96 -7.80
CA ALA A 23 18.77 -5.34 -6.61
C ALA A 23 19.47 -4.91 -5.32
N VAL A 24 20.79 -5.08 -5.22
CA VAL A 24 21.58 -4.69 -4.05
C VAL A 24 21.58 -3.19 -3.86
N VAL A 25 21.81 -2.41 -4.93
CA VAL A 25 21.79 -0.95 -4.87
C VAL A 25 20.39 -0.45 -4.49
N GLY A 26 19.33 -1.00 -5.11
CA GLY A 26 17.95 -0.64 -4.79
C GLY A 26 17.57 -1.00 -3.35
N ALA A 27 17.96 -2.17 -2.86
CA ALA A 27 17.71 -2.59 -1.49
C ALA A 27 18.47 -1.73 -0.48
N ALA A 28 19.71 -1.34 -0.76
CA ALA A 28 20.49 -0.45 0.10
C ALA A 28 19.84 0.93 0.22
N ILE A 29 19.46 1.54 -0.92
CA ILE A 29 18.76 2.84 -0.93
C ILE A 29 17.41 2.73 -0.22
N GLY A 30 16.63 1.68 -0.50
CA GLY A 30 15.33 1.46 0.12
C GLY A 30 15.42 1.25 1.63
N PHE A 31 16.43 0.49 2.10
CA PHE A 31 16.67 0.27 3.53
C PHE A 31 17.05 1.57 4.25
N LEU A 32 17.95 2.37 3.66
CA LEU A 32 18.33 3.67 4.22
C LEU A 32 17.17 4.66 4.25
N ALA A 33 16.36 4.71 3.19
CA ALA A 33 15.18 5.58 3.11
C ALA A 33 14.03 5.14 4.02
N SER A 34 13.94 3.83 4.32
CA SER A 34 12.89 3.28 5.18
C SER A 34 12.98 3.76 6.62
N ILE A 35 14.19 4.03 7.14
CA ILE A 35 14.38 4.50 8.53
C ILE A 35 13.72 5.87 8.78
N PRO A 36 14.08 6.96 8.06
CA PRO A 36 13.46 8.26 8.27
C PRO A 36 11.97 8.26 7.89
N PHE A 37 11.60 7.54 6.83
CA PHE A 37 10.19 7.45 6.41
C PHE A 37 9.32 6.74 7.44
N GLY A 38 9.80 5.64 8.02
CA GLY A 38 9.12 4.93 9.10
C GLY A 38 8.95 5.80 10.34
N ASN A 39 10.00 6.53 10.73
CA ASN A 39 9.93 7.45 11.87
C ASN A 39 8.92 8.58 11.63
N MET A 40 8.86 9.13 10.41
CA MET A 40 7.90 10.18 10.05
C MET A 40 6.45 9.68 10.11
N LEU A 41 6.19 8.44 9.66
CA LEU A 41 4.89 7.81 9.78
C LEU A 41 4.51 7.53 11.24
N LEU A 42 5.43 7.01 12.05
CA LEU A 42 5.18 6.75 13.47
C LEU A 42 4.88 8.05 14.24
N GLN A 43 5.64 9.12 13.99
CA GLN A 43 5.39 10.42 14.60
C GLN A 43 4.01 10.99 14.23
N SER A 44 3.53 10.72 13.01
CA SER A 44 2.20 11.17 12.56
C SER A 44 1.05 10.35 13.16
N VAL A 45 1.33 9.13 13.64
CA VAL A 45 0.31 8.17 14.09
C VAL A 45 0.27 8.04 15.61
N THR A 46 1.36 8.31 16.35
CA THR A 46 1.34 8.19 17.82
C THR A 46 2.49 8.88 18.54
N GLU A 47 2.19 9.77 19.49
CA GLU A 47 3.14 10.21 20.52
C GLU A 47 3.20 9.23 21.73
N ASN A 48 2.23 8.31 21.84
CA ASN A 48 2.05 7.44 23.02
C ASN A 48 2.02 5.92 22.76
N MET A 49 2.26 5.44 21.52
CA MET A 49 2.48 4.00 21.32
C MET A 49 3.93 3.69 21.70
N MET A 50 4.13 3.29 22.96
CA MET A 50 5.31 2.55 23.39
C MET A 50 5.33 1.15 22.75
N LEU A 51 5.30 1.08 21.41
CA LEU A 51 5.76 -0.08 20.68
C LEU A 51 7.28 0.04 20.66
N GLY A 52 7.90 -0.43 21.75
CA GLY A 52 9.34 -0.64 21.83
C GLY A 52 9.81 -1.39 20.60
N ASN A 53 10.40 -0.67 19.66
CA ASN A 53 10.68 -1.15 18.33
C ASN A 53 12.00 -1.92 18.30
N SER A 54 12.12 -2.93 19.17
CA SER A 54 13.33 -3.77 19.27
C SER A 54 13.61 -4.57 18.00
N HIS A 55 12.63 -4.68 17.09
CA HIS A 55 12.72 -5.54 15.91
C HIS A 55 12.54 -4.83 14.55
N ALA A 56 12.32 -3.51 14.44
CA ALA A 56 12.19 -2.89 13.10
C ALA A 56 13.42 -3.07 12.22
N ILE A 57 14.63 -2.96 12.80
CA ILE A 57 15.86 -3.13 12.03
C ILE A 57 15.91 -4.56 11.48
N THR A 58 15.54 -5.57 12.27
CA THR A 58 15.47 -6.97 11.82
C THR A 58 14.41 -7.18 10.75
N VAL A 59 13.23 -6.54 10.86
CA VAL A 59 12.16 -6.64 9.87
C VAL A 59 12.55 -5.97 8.56
N ASN A 60 13.14 -4.77 8.62
CA ASN A 60 13.63 -4.05 7.44
C ASN A 60 14.76 -4.82 6.74
N PHE A 61 15.67 -5.44 7.51
CA PHE A 61 16.74 -6.26 6.96
C PHE A 61 16.18 -7.51 6.27
N MET A 62 15.24 -8.19 6.91
CA MET A 62 14.55 -9.34 6.32
C MET A 62 13.81 -8.95 5.03
N GLY A 63 13.14 -7.80 5.02
CA GLY A 63 12.49 -7.23 3.83
C GLY A 63 13.49 -7.01 2.68
N ALA A 64 14.64 -6.41 2.95
CA ALA A 64 15.70 -6.21 1.95
C ALA A 64 16.19 -7.54 1.35
N VAL A 65 16.41 -8.57 2.19
CA VAL A 65 16.81 -9.91 1.73
C VAL A 65 15.74 -10.55 0.84
N ILE A 66 14.46 -10.43 1.22
CA ILE A 66 13.33 -10.95 0.43
C ILE A 66 13.27 -10.27 -0.95
N VAL A 67 13.42 -8.94 -1.01
CA VAL A 67 13.41 -8.19 -2.27
C VAL A 67 14.52 -8.66 -3.21
N ILE A 68 15.74 -8.86 -2.69
CA ILE A 68 16.87 -9.38 -3.47
C ILE A 68 16.56 -10.81 -3.96
N ALA A 69 16.09 -11.69 -3.08
CA ALA A 69 15.78 -13.08 -3.42
C ALA A 69 14.70 -13.19 -4.51
N VAL A 70 13.61 -12.43 -4.38
CA VAL A 70 12.52 -12.39 -5.37
C VAL A 70 13.02 -11.87 -6.71
N THR A 71 13.84 -10.81 -6.70
CA THR A 71 14.41 -10.22 -7.93
C THR A 71 15.31 -11.21 -8.65
N ILE A 72 16.20 -11.91 -7.92
CA ILE A 72 17.07 -12.95 -8.50
C ILE A 72 16.24 -14.12 -9.02
N TRP A 73 15.25 -14.59 -8.26
CA TRP A 73 14.37 -15.68 -8.68
C TRP A 73 13.62 -15.33 -9.96
N PHE A 74 13.08 -14.11 -10.05
CA PHE A 74 12.41 -13.62 -11.26
C PHE A 74 13.38 -13.48 -12.43
N ALA A 75 14.55 -12.89 -12.23
CA ALA A 75 15.60 -12.79 -13.24
C ALA A 75 16.05 -14.16 -13.74
N TYR A 76 16.17 -15.15 -12.85
CA TYR A 76 16.50 -16.54 -13.16
C TYR A 76 15.42 -17.20 -14.01
N ARG A 77 14.14 -17.00 -13.67
CA ARG A 77 13.00 -17.48 -14.46
C ARG A 77 12.94 -16.83 -15.85
N CYS A 78 13.15 -15.52 -15.94
CA CYS A 78 13.12 -14.76 -17.18
C CYS A 78 14.27 -15.14 -18.13
N THR A 79 15.49 -15.24 -17.60
CA THR A 79 16.67 -15.66 -18.39
C THR A 79 16.64 -17.13 -18.81
N GLY A 80 15.81 -17.97 -18.19
CA GLY A 80 15.58 -19.35 -18.65
C GLY A 80 15.07 -19.43 -20.10
N LYS A 81 14.40 -18.37 -20.59
CA LYS A 81 13.93 -18.27 -21.99
C LYS A 81 15.07 -18.16 -23.00
N VAL A 82 16.27 -17.73 -22.58
CA VAL A 82 17.45 -17.61 -23.45
C VAL A 82 17.82 -18.94 -24.09
N LYS A 83 17.61 -20.07 -23.40
CA LYS A 83 17.89 -21.41 -23.94
C LYS A 83 17.07 -21.75 -25.20
N LYS A 84 15.86 -21.20 -25.31
CA LYS A 84 14.93 -21.48 -26.42
C LYS A 84 15.14 -20.60 -27.65
N LEU A 85 16.02 -19.59 -27.57
CA LEU A 85 16.30 -18.65 -28.65
C LEU A 85 17.44 -19.16 -29.54
N THR A 86 17.16 -19.38 -30.82
CA THR A 86 18.19 -19.71 -31.82
C THR A 86 18.87 -18.42 -32.32
N PRO A 87 20.16 -18.46 -32.71
CA PRO A 87 20.85 -17.30 -33.27
C PRO A 87 20.16 -16.73 -34.51
N VAL A 88 19.64 -17.60 -35.38
CA VAL A 88 18.95 -17.23 -36.62
C VAL A 88 17.62 -16.54 -36.31
N ASP A 89 16.83 -17.06 -35.37
CA ASP A 89 15.56 -16.41 -34.98
C ASP A 89 15.78 -15.06 -34.30
N ALA A 90 16.89 -14.89 -33.57
CA ALA A 90 17.25 -13.63 -32.92
C ALA A 90 17.72 -12.55 -33.91
N ILE A 91 18.42 -12.94 -34.99
CA ILE A 91 18.82 -12.02 -36.07
C ILE A 91 17.58 -11.66 -36.92
N ARG A 92 16.76 -12.64 -37.28
CA ARG A 92 15.60 -12.42 -38.17
C ARG A 92 14.45 -11.66 -37.51
N ASN A 93 14.22 -11.85 -36.21
CA ASN A 93 13.15 -11.16 -35.47
C ASN A 93 13.65 -9.96 -34.64
N GLY A 94 14.93 -9.57 -34.77
CA GLY A 94 15.53 -8.40 -34.12
C GLY A 94 15.37 -8.34 -32.58
N GLN A 95 15.53 -7.14 -32.00
CA GLN A 95 15.46 -6.89 -30.55
C GLN A 95 14.13 -7.27 -29.89
N SER A 96 13.03 -7.41 -30.64
CA SER A 96 11.71 -7.74 -30.07
C SER A 96 11.48 -9.24 -29.90
N GLY A 97 12.17 -10.10 -30.69
CA GLY A 97 11.91 -11.56 -30.68
C GLY A 97 10.46 -11.94 -30.98
N GLU A 98 9.63 -10.97 -31.38
CA GLU A 98 8.23 -11.16 -31.71
C GLU A 98 8.18 -11.77 -33.10
N ARG A 99 7.88 -13.08 -33.14
CA ARG A 99 7.40 -13.73 -34.35
C ARG A 99 6.24 -12.87 -34.86
N PHE A 100 6.38 -12.31 -36.07
CA PHE A 100 5.30 -11.58 -36.76
C PHE A 100 4.07 -12.49 -36.92
N LYS A 101 3.30 -12.62 -35.85
CA LYS A 101 1.94 -13.14 -35.87
C LYS A 101 1.04 -11.97 -36.20
N LYS A 102 -0.06 -12.27 -36.89
CA LYS A 102 -1.08 -11.29 -37.26
C LYS A 102 -1.46 -10.45 -36.02
N LYS A 103 -1.06 -9.18 -36.00
CA LYS A 103 -1.21 -8.28 -34.85
C LYS A 103 -2.65 -7.90 -34.55
N SER A 104 -3.56 -8.07 -35.50
CA SER A 104 -4.88 -7.44 -35.45
C SER A 104 -6.00 -8.45 -35.27
N ILE A 105 -6.74 -8.32 -34.16
CA ILE A 105 -8.03 -9.00 -33.94
C ILE A 105 -9.12 -8.35 -34.82
N TYR A 106 -9.00 -7.05 -35.09
CA TYR A 106 -9.96 -6.27 -35.88
C TYR A 106 -9.40 -5.93 -37.26
N ARG A 107 -10.24 -5.76 -38.29
CA ARG A 107 -9.79 -5.24 -39.59
C ARG A 107 -9.97 -3.73 -39.62
N LEU A 108 -8.91 -3.01 -40.00
CA LEU A 108 -8.88 -1.54 -40.11
C LEU A 108 -10.08 -1.01 -40.93
N GLY A 109 -10.46 -1.72 -42.00
CA GLY A 109 -11.59 -1.37 -42.88
C GLY A 109 -12.99 -1.50 -42.28
N LYS A 110 -13.15 -1.90 -41.00
CA LYS A 110 -14.44 -1.91 -40.28
C LYS A 110 -14.52 -0.90 -39.12
N SER A 111 -13.43 -0.19 -38.82
CA SER A 111 -13.42 0.80 -37.72
C SER A 111 -13.95 2.15 -38.20
N ARG A 112 -14.88 2.75 -37.46
CA ARG A 112 -15.39 4.12 -37.70
C ARG A 112 -14.55 5.22 -37.01
N PHE A 113 -13.47 4.85 -36.33
CA PHE A 113 -12.59 5.79 -35.62
C PHE A 113 -11.44 6.28 -36.52
N ASN A 114 -10.92 7.47 -36.21
CA ASN A 114 -9.72 8.03 -36.85
C ASN A 114 -8.59 6.99 -36.86
N SER A 115 -7.96 6.81 -38.03
CA SER A 115 -6.94 5.78 -38.29
C SER A 115 -5.82 5.80 -37.24
N THR A 116 -5.43 6.99 -36.78
CA THR A 116 -4.41 7.18 -35.73
C THR A 116 -4.81 6.56 -34.39
N TRP A 117 -6.06 6.77 -33.95
CA TRP A 117 -6.55 6.23 -32.68
C TRP A 117 -6.66 4.70 -32.74
N TYR A 118 -7.13 4.17 -33.87
CA TYR A 118 -7.20 2.73 -34.07
C TYR A 118 -5.82 2.07 -33.99
N LEU A 119 -4.81 2.66 -34.64
CA LEU A 119 -3.45 2.12 -34.63
C LEU A 119 -2.87 2.10 -33.20
N ALA A 120 -3.05 3.18 -32.44
CA ALA A 120 -2.58 3.26 -31.06
C ALA A 120 -3.25 2.21 -30.14
N VAL A 121 -4.58 2.08 -30.20
CA VAL A 121 -5.31 1.10 -29.39
C VAL A 121 -4.99 -0.33 -29.81
N ASN A 122 -4.87 -0.59 -31.11
CA ASN A 122 -4.51 -1.92 -31.62
C ASN A 122 -3.09 -2.32 -31.22
N ASP A 123 -2.13 -1.39 -31.17
CA ASP A 123 -0.78 -1.67 -30.68
C ASP A 123 -0.77 -2.09 -29.20
N ILE A 124 -1.62 -1.47 -28.38
CA ILE A 124 -1.79 -1.84 -26.96
C ILE A 124 -2.43 -3.24 -26.82
N LEU A 125 -3.53 -3.48 -27.54
CA LEU A 125 -4.27 -4.73 -27.48
C LEU A 125 -3.53 -5.92 -28.10
N SER A 126 -2.68 -5.67 -29.10
CA SER A 126 -1.92 -6.72 -29.79
C SER A 126 -0.69 -7.18 -29.00
N SER A 127 -0.18 -6.37 -28.08
CA SER A 127 0.99 -6.66 -27.25
C SER A 127 0.71 -6.57 -25.73
N PRO A 128 -0.34 -7.26 -25.23
CA PRO A 128 -0.89 -7.03 -23.90
C PRO A 128 0.11 -7.33 -22.78
N ARG A 129 1.05 -8.26 -22.98
CA ARG A 129 2.07 -8.60 -21.97
C ARG A 129 3.00 -7.44 -21.64
N ARG A 130 3.38 -6.62 -22.64
CA ARG A 130 4.28 -5.48 -22.44
C ARG A 130 3.55 -4.36 -21.71
N PHE A 131 2.35 -4.02 -22.17
CA PHE A 131 1.55 -2.97 -21.54
C PHE A 131 1.07 -3.37 -20.13
N LEU A 132 0.73 -4.65 -19.91
CA LEU A 132 0.35 -5.13 -18.58
C LEU A 132 1.47 -4.94 -17.55
N THR A 133 2.74 -5.14 -17.92
CA THR A 133 3.86 -4.89 -16.98
C THR A 133 3.96 -3.43 -16.56
N ILE A 134 3.68 -2.49 -17.48
CA ILE A 134 3.70 -1.05 -17.21
C ILE A 134 2.48 -0.63 -16.37
N ILE A 135 1.29 -1.11 -16.74
CA ILE A 135 0.05 -0.83 -16.02
C ILE A 135 0.14 -1.37 -14.59
N LEU A 136 0.64 -2.60 -14.41
CA LEU A 136 0.78 -3.21 -13.09
C LEU A 136 1.75 -2.43 -12.20
N SER A 137 2.89 -2.00 -12.74
CA SER A 137 3.85 -1.18 -11.97
C SER A 137 3.25 0.18 -11.58
N PHE A 138 2.52 0.81 -12.50
CA PHE A 138 1.86 2.09 -12.25
C PHE A 138 0.73 1.96 -11.22
N PHE A 139 -0.05 0.88 -11.31
CA PHE A 139 -1.13 0.58 -10.37
C PHE A 139 -0.58 0.35 -8.97
N LEU A 140 0.47 -0.46 -8.82
CA LEU A 140 1.09 -0.75 -7.52
C LEU A 140 1.63 0.53 -6.87
N CYS A 141 2.31 1.38 -7.65
CA CYS A 141 2.80 2.68 -7.18
C CYS A 141 1.64 3.61 -6.77
N SER A 142 0.60 3.70 -7.60
CA SER A 142 -0.56 4.55 -7.33
C SER A 142 -1.31 4.11 -6.07
N VAL A 143 -1.52 2.80 -5.87
CA VAL A 143 -2.19 2.28 -4.67
C VAL A 143 -1.39 2.62 -3.41
N PHE A 144 -0.06 2.46 -3.44
CA PHE A 144 0.78 2.81 -2.29
C PHE A 144 0.70 4.30 -1.96
N MET A 145 0.86 5.18 -2.97
CA MET A 145 0.78 6.63 -2.78
C MET A 145 -0.61 7.07 -2.30
N LEU A 146 -1.67 6.58 -2.94
CA LEU A 146 -3.05 6.87 -2.54
C LEU A 146 -3.37 6.34 -1.14
N GLY A 147 -2.83 5.18 -0.77
CA GLY A 147 -3.01 4.61 0.57
C GLY A 147 -2.50 5.57 1.65
N VAL A 148 -1.26 6.06 1.53
CA VAL A 148 -0.69 7.02 2.48
C VAL A 148 -1.49 8.32 2.54
N VAL A 149 -1.90 8.85 1.39
CA VAL A 149 -2.70 10.09 1.30
C VAL A 149 -4.05 9.91 1.96
N ILE A 150 -4.80 8.86 1.60
CA ILE A 150 -6.12 8.58 2.16
C ILE A 150 -6.03 8.36 3.67
N THR A 151 -5.03 7.63 4.16
CA THR A 151 -4.83 7.43 5.60
C THR A 151 -4.56 8.77 6.31
N THR A 152 -3.72 9.64 5.74
CA THR A 152 -3.43 10.96 6.32
C THR A 152 -4.67 11.84 6.34
N ASP A 153 -5.42 11.88 5.24
CA ASP A 153 -6.66 12.65 5.13
C ASP A 153 -7.71 12.13 6.10
N THR A 154 -7.83 10.81 6.24
CA THR A 154 -8.76 10.17 7.19
C THR A 154 -8.40 10.52 8.62
N MET A 155 -7.12 10.41 9.02
CA MET A 155 -6.67 10.73 10.38
C MET A 155 -6.85 12.20 10.75
N LYS A 156 -6.74 13.11 9.77
CA LYS A 156 -6.98 14.56 10.00
C LYS A 156 -8.43 14.96 9.85
N SER A 157 -9.30 14.07 9.36
CA SER A 157 -10.69 14.42 9.08
C SER A 157 -11.52 14.50 10.36
N LYS A 158 -12.32 15.56 10.49
CA LYS A 158 -13.35 15.67 11.53
C LYS A 158 -14.38 14.54 11.44
N ASN A 159 -14.60 14.00 10.24
CA ASN A 159 -15.50 12.87 10.02
C ASN A 159 -15.06 11.59 10.73
N LEU A 160 -13.75 11.37 10.90
CA LEU A 160 -13.26 10.24 11.68
C LEU A 160 -13.69 10.40 13.14
N ILE A 161 -13.51 11.61 13.69
CA ILE A 161 -13.93 11.95 15.06
C ILE A 161 -15.45 11.75 15.20
N THR A 162 -16.26 12.35 14.32
CA THR A 162 -17.74 12.22 14.39
C THR A 162 -18.27 10.79 14.24
N THR A 163 -17.48 9.88 13.65
CA THR A 163 -17.82 8.46 13.55
C THR A 163 -17.55 7.71 14.85
N PHE A 164 -16.53 8.12 15.62
CA PHE A 164 -16.15 7.47 16.87
C PHE A 164 -16.71 8.16 18.12
N GLY A 165 -17.09 9.43 18.02
CA GLY A 165 -17.67 10.21 19.10
C GLY A 165 -18.00 11.65 18.71
N LYS A 166 -18.23 12.51 19.69
CA LYS A 166 -18.51 13.94 19.48
C LYS A 166 -17.21 14.70 19.26
N GLU A 167 -17.24 15.71 18.39
CA GLU A 167 -16.12 16.64 18.21
C GLU A 167 -15.93 17.43 19.52
N SER A 168 -14.72 17.40 20.07
CA SER A 168 -14.35 18.04 21.34
C SER A 168 -12.88 18.41 21.31
N ASP A 169 -12.51 19.49 22.01
CA ASP A 169 -11.12 19.96 22.07
C ASP A 169 -10.25 19.13 23.01
N VAL A 170 -10.87 18.48 24.01
CA VAL A 170 -10.21 17.62 25.00
C VAL A 170 -11.00 16.32 25.15
N TYR A 171 -10.28 15.19 25.14
CA TYR A 171 -10.84 13.87 25.38
C TYR A 171 -10.24 13.26 26.64
N ILE A 172 -11.08 13.00 27.64
CA ILE A 172 -10.68 12.30 28.87
C ILE A 172 -11.06 10.83 28.73
N SER A 173 -10.06 9.94 28.78
CA SER A 173 -10.24 8.49 28.63
C SER A 173 -10.01 7.76 29.95
N ASP A 174 -10.81 8.09 30.97
CA ASP A 174 -10.80 7.35 32.24
C ASP A 174 -11.78 6.17 32.17
N VAL A 175 -11.23 4.99 31.92
CA VAL A 175 -11.98 3.73 31.79
C VAL A 175 -12.65 3.34 33.12
N SER A 176 -12.06 3.68 34.26
CA SER A 176 -12.63 3.36 35.57
C SER A 176 -13.86 4.23 35.86
N GLN A 177 -13.78 5.53 35.55
CA GLN A 177 -14.93 6.43 35.63
C GLN A 177 -16.04 6.02 34.64
N ALA A 178 -15.69 5.70 33.39
CA ALA A 178 -16.67 5.27 32.40
C ALA A 178 -17.41 3.99 32.81
N MET A 179 -16.70 3.02 33.38
CA MET A 179 -17.31 1.80 33.93
C MET A 179 -18.19 2.09 35.15
N GLY A 180 -17.75 2.97 36.06
CA GLY A 180 -18.54 3.41 37.21
C GLY A 180 -19.83 4.11 36.81
N ASN A 181 -19.77 4.94 35.77
CA ASN A 181 -20.92 5.66 35.23
C ASN A 181 -21.91 4.73 34.50
N MET A 182 -21.43 3.64 33.88
CA MET A 182 -22.29 2.59 33.30
C MET A 182 -22.91 1.65 34.35
N ALA A 183 -22.28 1.46 35.51
CA ALA A 183 -22.64 0.40 36.46
C ALA A 183 -23.80 0.73 37.42
N GLY A 184 -24.34 1.96 37.43
CA GLY A 184 -25.51 2.25 38.27
C GLY A 184 -25.85 3.70 38.60
N LYS A 185 -25.21 4.70 37.97
CA LYS A 185 -25.56 6.11 38.20
C LYS A 185 -26.80 6.53 37.40
N THR A 186 -27.64 7.37 38.00
CA THR A 186 -28.79 7.96 37.30
C THR A 186 -28.32 9.10 36.41
N ARG A 187 -29.10 9.45 35.38
CA ARG A 187 -28.82 10.63 34.52
C ARG A 187 -28.56 11.92 35.32
N ALA A 188 -29.27 12.12 36.44
CA ALA A 188 -29.11 13.30 37.29
C ALA A 188 -27.74 13.33 38.00
N ASP A 189 -27.27 12.17 38.47
CA ASP A 189 -25.95 12.05 39.13
C ASP A 189 -24.83 12.34 38.13
N LEU A 190 -25.00 11.87 36.89
CA LEU A 190 -24.06 12.08 35.80
C LEU A 190 -24.03 13.53 35.33
N ALA A 191 -25.19 14.19 35.25
CA ALA A 191 -25.26 15.63 34.92
C ALA A 191 -24.55 16.47 35.98
N LYS A 192 -24.79 16.18 37.27
CA LYS A 192 -24.13 16.89 38.37
C LYS A 192 -22.62 16.72 38.35
N GLU A 193 -22.12 15.49 38.11
CA GLU A 193 -20.69 15.22 38.02
C GLU A 193 -20.03 15.95 36.85
N LEU A 194 -20.74 16.12 35.72
CA LEU A 194 -20.25 16.92 34.59
C LEU A 194 -20.22 18.42 34.90
N ASP A 195 -21.20 18.93 35.62
CA ASP A 195 -21.25 20.33 36.06
C ASP A 195 -20.15 20.63 37.08
N ASP A 196 -19.95 19.75 38.08
CA ASP A 196 -18.89 19.87 39.08
C ASP A 196 -17.49 19.89 38.40
N LEU A 197 -17.26 19.03 37.40
CA LEU A 197 -16.02 19.01 36.61
C LEU A 197 -15.84 20.26 35.73
N ALA A 198 -16.93 20.78 35.17
CA ALA A 198 -16.89 22.00 34.38
C ALA A 198 -16.57 23.23 35.26
N GLU A 199 -17.07 23.26 36.49
CA GLU A 199 -16.75 24.31 37.48
C GLU A 199 -15.27 24.26 37.88
N GLU A 200 -14.73 23.08 38.19
CA GLU A 200 -13.30 22.90 38.51
C GLU A 200 -12.39 23.38 37.37
N LEU A 201 -12.70 23.00 36.12
CA LEU A 201 -11.94 23.48 34.97
C LEU A 201 -12.06 25.00 34.77
N THR A 202 -13.23 25.56 35.07
CA THR A 202 -13.46 27.01 34.98
C THR A 202 -12.65 27.77 36.05
N GLU A 203 -12.53 27.24 37.27
CA GLU A 203 -11.69 27.80 38.34
C GLU A 203 -10.21 27.82 37.95
N GLU A 204 -9.74 26.80 37.23
CA GLU A 204 -8.39 26.72 36.67
C GLU A 204 -8.21 27.56 35.37
N GLY A 205 -9.23 28.35 35.00
CA GLY A 205 -9.18 29.28 33.87
C GLY A 205 -9.52 28.65 32.51
N MET A 206 -10.10 27.46 32.49
CA MET A 206 -10.54 26.72 31.30
C MET A 206 -12.08 26.56 31.28
N PRO A 207 -12.85 27.60 30.92
CA PRO A 207 -14.30 27.46 30.81
C PRO A 207 -14.66 26.43 29.74
N SER A 208 -15.35 25.36 30.14
CA SER A 208 -15.62 24.20 29.28
C SER A 208 -17.06 23.68 29.41
N GLU A 209 -17.67 23.31 28.29
CA GLU A 209 -18.90 22.50 28.28
C GLU A 209 -18.55 21.01 28.23
N MET A 210 -18.98 20.27 29.24
CA MET A 210 -18.67 18.85 29.36
C MET A 210 -19.78 17.96 28.77
N SER A 211 -19.39 16.91 28.06
CA SER A 211 -20.34 15.88 27.61
C SER A 211 -19.70 14.50 27.70
N VAL A 212 -20.49 13.52 28.13
CA VAL A 212 -20.07 12.12 28.17
C VAL A 212 -20.69 11.35 27.01
N GLU A 213 -19.91 10.46 26.41
CA GLU A 213 -20.41 9.49 25.45
C GLU A 213 -20.27 8.07 25.97
N ILE A 214 -21.37 7.31 25.87
CA ILE A 214 -21.46 5.95 26.37
C ILE A 214 -21.85 5.06 25.20
N GLN A 215 -20.93 4.19 24.78
CA GLN A 215 -21.18 3.22 23.71
C GLN A 215 -21.82 1.96 24.27
N TYR A 216 -23.05 1.65 23.85
CA TYR A 216 -23.74 0.42 24.23
C TYR A 216 -23.66 -0.62 23.12
N THR A 217 -23.24 -1.84 23.45
CA THR A 217 -23.36 -2.98 22.55
C THR A 217 -24.67 -3.72 22.84
N ILE A 218 -25.66 -3.55 21.96
CA ILE A 218 -26.94 -4.25 22.07
C ILE A 218 -26.88 -5.54 21.24
N LYS A 219 -27.06 -6.69 21.89
CA LYS A 219 -27.19 -7.99 21.20
C LYS A 219 -28.65 -8.16 20.76
N ILE A 220 -28.89 -8.10 19.46
CA ILE A 220 -30.21 -8.34 18.87
C ILE A 220 -30.26 -9.81 18.41
N ASN A 221 -31.07 -10.63 19.08
CA ASN A 221 -31.37 -11.99 18.62
C ASN A 221 -32.66 -11.96 17.79
N PHE A 222 -32.54 -12.28 16.50
CA PHE A 222 -33.70 -12.53 15.66
C PHE A 222 -34.15 -13.97 15.88
N HIS A 223 -35.25 -14.17 16.63
CA HIS A 223 -35.92 -15.47 16.60
C HIS A 223 -36.65 -15.59 15.27
N SER A 224 -36.18 -16.49 14.40
CA SER A 224 -36.96 -16.91 13.24
C SER A 224 -38.20 -17.64 13.75
N PHE A 225 -39.37 -17.01 13.64
CA PHE A 225 -40.64 -17.72 13.72
C PHE A 225 -40.72 -18.65 12.51
N ILE A 226 -40.54 -19.96 12.76
CA ILE A 226 -41.01 -21.04 11.90
C ILE A 226 -42.46 -21.30 12.28
#